data_AF-A0AA36CDV2-F1
#
_entry.id   AF-A0AA36CDV2-F1
#
_cell.length_a   1.000
_cell.length_b   1.000
_cell.length_c   1.000
_cell.angle_alpha   90.00
_cell.angle_beta   90.00
_cell.angle_gamma   90.00
#
_symmetry.space_group_name_H-M   'P 1'
#
loop_
_entity.id
_entity.type
_entity.pdbx_description
1 polymer ?
#
loop_
_entity_poly.entity_id
_entity_poly.type
_entity_poly.pdbx_seq_one_letter_code
_entity_poly.pdbx_strand_id
1 'polypeptide(L)'
;MSHHAEFMAVLPEDVRAKVKALHADDSLGHLERFDKVSDLILSLPKDTQDKLLALPQPPSNPSVPAELQAKFDGIHKLPTLKERFAKTREVIASLPEEVRDKIRAEIKSKMGL
;
A
#
# COMPACT_ATOMS: atom_id res chain seq x y z
N MET A 1 -7.90 -13.93 -7.42
CA MET A 1 -8.17 -12.50 -7.14
C MET A 1 -6.84 -11.85 -6.80
N SER A 2 -6.54 -10.63 -7.27
CA SER A 2 -5.34 -9.91 -6.81
C SER A 2 -5.59 -9.40 -5.39
N HIS A 3 -4.60 -9.46 -4.49
CA HIS A 3 -4.77 -8.99 -3.10
C HIS A 3 -5.05 -7.47 -3.03
N HIS A 4 -4.71 -6.73 -4.09
CA HIS A 4 -5.15 -5.36 -4.29
C HIS A 4 -6.68 -5.24 -4.42
N ALA A 5 -7.33 -6.17 -5.12
CA ALA A 5 -8.79 -6.17 -5.26
C ALA A 5 -9.48 -6.40 -3.91
N GLU A 6 -8.92 -7.27 -3.06
CA GLU A 6 -9.41 -7.51 -1.70
C GLU A 6 -9.25 -6.27 -0.81
N PHE A 7 -8.10 -5.62 -0.87
CA PHE A 7 -7.87 -4.33 -0.20
C PHE A 7 -8.94 -3.30 -0.62
N MET A 8 -9.13 -3.11 -1.93
CA MET A 8 -10.12 -2.15 -2.42
C MET A 8 -11.55 -2.54 -2.01
N ALA A 9 -11.90 -3.83 -1.98
CA ALA A 9 -13.24 -4.30 -1.62
C ALA A 9 -13.63 -3.98 -0.16
N VAL A 10 -12.66 -3.89 0.75
CA VAL A 10 -12.90 -3.52 2.16
C VAL A 10 -13.16 -2.02 2.33
N LEU A 11 -12.62 -1.19 1.43
CA LEU A 11 -12.74 0.27 1.56
C LEU A 11 -14.15 0.76 1.21
N PRO A 12 -14.67 1.79 1.91
CA PRO A 12 -15.86 2.53 1.49
C PRO A 12 -15.72 3.09 0.07
N GLU A 13 -16.83 3.32 -0.61
CA GLU A 13 -16.82 3.72 -2.03
C GLU A 13 -16.12 5.06 -2.28
N ASP A 14 -16.38 6.05 -1.43
CA ASP A 14 -15.76 7.37 -1.54
C ASP A 14 -14.24 7.28 -1.28
N VAL A 15 -13.83 6.41 -0.36
CA VAL A 15 -12.42 6.14 -0.03
C VAL A 15 -11.73 5.43 -1.19
N ARG A 16 -12.38 4.43 -1.82
CA ARG A 16 -11.85 3.76 -3.02
C ARG A 16 -11.58 4.76 -4.14
N ALA A 17 -12.50 5.70 -4.39
CA ALA A 17 -12.33 6.72 -5.41
C ALA A 17 -11.12 7.62 -5.11
N LYS A 18 -10.97 8.05 -3.85
CA LYS A 18 -9.82 8.86 -3.39
C LYS A 18 -8.50 8.10 -3.56
N VAL A 19 -8.44 6.83 -3.16
CA VAL A 19 -7.24 5.99 -3.34
C VAL A 19 -6.86 5.86 -4.81
N LYS A 20 -7.83 5.61 -5.70
CA LYS A 20 -7.58 5.57 -7.15
C LYS A 20 -7.02 6.89 -7.68
N ALA A 21 -7.61 8.01 -7.28
CA ALA A 21 -7.14 9.34 -7.69
C ALA A 21 -5.69 9.59 -7.23
N LEU A 22 -5.34 9.24 -5.99
CA LEU A 22 -3.98 9.37 -5.47
C LEU A 22 -2.97 8.50 -6.23
N HIS A 23 -3.35 7.30 -6.66
CA HIS A 23 -2.48 6.44 -7.48
C HIS A 23 -2.31 6.95 -8.91
N ALA A 24 -3.36 7.52 -9.50
CA ALA A 24 -3.35 8.10 -10.83
C ALA A 24 -2.58 9.43 -10.91
N ASP A 25 -2.52 10.18 -9.80
CA ASP A 25 -1.85 11.48 -9.75
C ASP A 25 -0.32 11.34 -9.92
N ASP A 26 0.16 11.70 -11.11
CA ASP A 26 1.57 11.72 -11.49
C ASP A 26 2.36 12.90 -10.92
N SER A 27 1.68 13.91 -10.35
CA SER A 27 2.35 15.03 -9.67
C SER A 27 2.86 14.65 -8.29
N LEU A 28 2.32 13.58 -7.68
CA LEU A 28 2.70 13.14 -6.34
C LEU A 28 3.93 12.24 -6.36
N GLY A 29 4.89 12.58 -5.49
CA GLY A 29 6.01 11.69 -5.16
C GLY A 29 5.54 10.39 -4.50
N HIS A 30 6.37 9.35 -4.54
CA HIS A 30 6.05 8.04 -3.96
C HIS A 30 5.70 8.09 -2.47
N LEU A 31 6.52 8.81 -1.69
CA LEU A 31 6.29 8.97 -0.25
C LEU A 31 5.04 9.81 0.03
N GLU A 32 4.85 10.91 -0.69
CA GLU A 32 3.68 11.76 -0.50
C GLU A 32 2.38 11.01 -0.78
N ARG A 33 2.35 10.24 -1.88
CA ARG A 33 1.20 9.38 -2.19
C ARG A 33 0.95 8.36 -1.09
N PHE A 34 2.00 7.67 -0.64
CA PHE A 34 1.90 6.69 0.43
C PHE A 34 1.34 7.32 1.71
N ASP A 35 1.89 8.47 2.11
CA ASP A 35 1.46 9.22 3.29
C ASP A 35 -0.02 9.57 3.18
N LYS A 36 -0.46 10.17 2.06
CA LYS A 36 -1.89 10.49 1.81
C LYS A 36 -2.81 9.28 1.85
N VAL A 37 -2.42 8.14 1.27
CA VAL A 37 -3.21 6.90 1.34
C VAL A 37 -3.25 6.38 2.78
N SER A 38 -2.13 6.35 3.48
CA SER A 38 -2.05 5.84 4.85
C SER A 38 -2.90 6.68 5.82
N ASP A 39 -2.87 8.00 5.70
CA ASP A 39 -3.69 8.92 6.48
C ASP A 39 -5.18 8.70 6.22
N LEU A 40 -5.56 8.53 4.95
CA LEU A 40 -6.92 8.21 4.57
C LEU A 40 -7.38 6.90 5.22
N ILE A 41 -6.55 5.86 5.22
CA ILE A 41 -6.88 4.58 5.86
C ILE A 41 -6.96 4.69 7.39
N LEU A 42 -6.02 5.41 8.02
CA LEU A 42 -6.01 5.60 9.48
C LEU A 42 -7.17 6.48 9.97
N SER A 43 -7.78 7.27 9.09
CA SER A 43 -8.98 8.04 9.39
C SER A 43 -10.28 7.22 9.37
N LEU A 44 -10.23 5.97 8.85
CA LEU A 44 -11.43 5.14 8.73
C LEU A 44 -11.91 4.63 10.09
N PRO A 45 -13.20 4.23 10.21
CA PRO A 45 -13.71 3.60 11.42
C PRO A 45 -12.90 2.35 11.80
N LYS A 46 -12.81 2.08 13.11
CA LYS A 46 -12.05 0.96 13.65
C LYS A 46 -12.44 -0.39 13.02
N ASP A 47 -13.73 -0.65 12.79
CA ASP A 47 -14.19 -1.87 12.13
C ASP A 47 -13.59 -2.05 10.71
N THR A 48 -13.51 -0.97 9.93
CA THR A 48 -12.86 -1.00 8.62
C THR A 48 -11.36 -1.23 8.74
N GLN A 49 -10.71 -0.58 9.70
CA GLN A 49 -9.28 -0.80 9.97
C GLN A 49 -8.99 -2.24 10.39
N ASP A 50 -9.81 -2.84 11.24
CA ASP A 50 -9.66 -4.22 11.69
C ASP A 50 -9.85 -5.21 10.52
N LYS A 51 -10.80 -4.94 9.62
CA LYS A 51 -10.96 -5.72 8.36
C LYS A 51 -9.73 -5.61 7.45
N LEU A 52 -9.15 -4.42 7.31
CA LEU A 52 -7.92 -4.22 6.54
C LEU A 52 -6.72 -4.93 7.16
N LEU A 53 -6.66 -4.97 8.50
CA LEU A 53 -5.60 -5.66 9.23
C LEU A 53 -5.65 -7.17 9.04
N ALA A 54 -6.87 -7.72 8.96
CA ALA A 54 -7.16 -9.14 8.79
C ALA A 54 -7.00 -9.66 7.34
N LEU A 55 -6.73 -8.77 6.38
CA LEU A 55 -6.48 -9.19 5.00
C LEU A 55 -5.25 -10.11 4.92
N PRO A 56 -5.29 -11.13 4.03
CA PRO A 56 -4.14 -11.98 3.80
C PRO A 56 -2.96 -11.14 3.30
N GLN A 57 -1.76 -11.58 3.67
CA GLN A 57 -0.54 -10.97 3.16
C GLN A 57 -0.49 -11.10 1.63
N PRO A 58 -0.19 -10.03 0.88
CA PRO A 58 -0.03 -10.10 -0.55
C PRO A 58 1.08 -11.09 -0.94
N PRO A 59 0.93 -11.79 -2.09
CA PRO A 59 1.96 -12.68 -2.58
C PRO A 59 3.22 -11.89 -2.90
N SER A 60 4.36 -12.60 -2.85
CA SER A 60 5.66 -12.04 -3.18
C SER A 60 5.63 -11.42 -4.57
N ASN A 61 6.24 -10.24 -4.68
CA ASN A 61 6.39 -9.59 -5.96
C ASN A 61 7.75 -9.96 -6.58
N PRO A 62 7.79 -10.71 -7.70
CA PRO A 62 9.06 -11.12 -8.31
C PRO A 62 9.88 -9.94 -8.84
N SER A 63 9.27 -8.77 -9.06
CA SER A 63 9.97 -7.53 -9.45
C SER A 63 10.61 -6.80 -8.27
N VAL A 64 10.33 -7.24 -7.04
CA VAL A 64 10.94 -6.71 -5.82
C VAL A 64 12.08 -7.65 -5.37
N PRO A 65 13.29 -7.15 -5.10
CA PRO A 65 14.38 -7.97 -4.59
C PRO A 65 13.99 -8.74 -3.32
N ALA A 66 14.50 -9.97 -3.16
CA ALA A 66 14.15 -10.84 -2.04
C ALA A 66 14.39 -10.21 -0.65
N GLU A 67 15.45 -9.41 -0.51
CA GLU A 67 15.72 -8.66 0.73
C GLU A 67 14.60 -7.66 1.05
N LEU A 68 14.08 -6.98 0.03
CA LEU A 68 12.97 -6.05 0.17
C LEU A 68 11.66 -6.77 0.46
N GLN A 69 11.44 -7.91 -0.19
CA GLN A 69 10.28 -8.76 0.11
C GLN A 69 10.29 -9.18 1.58
N ALA A 70 11.44 -9.62 2.11
CA ALA A 70 11.57 -10.00 3.52
C ALA A 70 11.27 -8.84 4.48
N LYS A 71 11.64 -7.60 4.12
CA LYS A 71 11.27 -6.39 4.89
C LYS A 71 9.76 -6.20 4.92
N PHE A 72 9.07 -6.32 3.79
CA PHE A 72 7.61 -6.22 3.72
C PHE A 72 6.91 -7.36 4.48
N ASP A 73 7.41 -8.60 4.38
CA ASP A 73 6.88 -9.75 5.10
C ASP A 73 6.96 -9.55 6.63
N GLY A 74 8.03 -8.91 7.12
CA GLY A 74 8.18 -8.52 8.52
C GLY A 74 7.15 -7.47 8.95
N ILE A 75 6.85 -6.51 8.07
CA ILE A 75 5.89 -5.44 8.34
C ILE A 75 4.48 -6.01 8.54
N HIS A 76 4.06 -6.99 7.74
CA HIS A 76 2.73 -7.61 7.86
C HIS A 76 2.48 -8.28 9.23
N LYS A 77 3.53 -8.58 9.99
CA LYS A 77 3.43 -9.16 11.34
C LYS A 77 3.18 -8.11 12.43
N LEU A 78 3.27 -6.82 12.11
CA LEU A 78 3.04 -5.75 13.07
C LEU A 78 1.55 -5.67 13.47
N PRO A 79 1.24 -5.39 14.75
CA PRO A 79 -0.10 -5.56 15.30
C PRO A 79 -1.07 -4.44 14.90
N THR A 80 -0.59 -3.29 14.46
CA THR A 80 -1.46 -2.17 14.06
C THR A 80 -1.17 -1.66 12.65
N LEU A 81 -2.20 -1.12 11.99
CA LEU A 81 -2.02 -0.44 10.70
C LEU A 81 -1.07 0.75 10.81
N LYS A 82 -1.08 1.47 11.94
CA LYS A 82 -0.17 2.59 12.17
C LYS A 82 1.29 2.16 12.15
N GLU A 83 1.64 1.08 12.85
CA GLU A 83 3.00 0.54 12.83
C GLU A 83 3.36 -0.03 11.46
N ARG A 84 2.41 -0.73 10.81
CA ARG A 84 2.59 -1.23 9.44
C ARG A 84 2.95 -0.09 8.49
N PHE A 85 2.18 1.00 8.51
CA PHE A 85 2.42 2.14 7.62
C PHE A 85 3.68 2.90 7.96
N ALA A 86 3.98 3.14 9.24
CA ALA A 86 5.23 3.77 9.65
C ALA A 86 6.44 2.98 9.13
N LYS A 87 6.44 1.66 9.27
CA LYS A 87 7.56 0.83 8.84
C LYS A 87 7.64 0.69 7.32
N THR A 88 6.51 0.61 6.62
CA THR A 88 6.48 0.66 5.15
C THR A 88 7.04 1.98 4.64
N ARG A 89 6.69 3.10 5.27
CA ARG A 89 7.22 4.42 4.91
C ARG A 89 8.73 4.48 5.03
N GLU A 90 9.29 3.96 6.13
CA GLU A 90 10.74 3.88 6.32
C GLU A 90 11.41 3.06 5.20
N VAL A 91 10.83 1.90 4.85
CA VAL A 91 11.33 1.08 3.76
C VAL A 91 11.29 1.86 2.44
N ILE A 92 10.16 2.47 2.08
CA ILE A 92 10.00 3.27 0.85
C ILE A 92 10.97 4.46 0.82
N ALA A 93 11.18 5.12 1.96
CA ALA A 93 12.11 6.25 2.04
C ALA A 93 13.56 5.83 1.79
N SER A 94 13.93 4.61 2.19
CA SER A 94 15.26 4.03 1.97
C SER A 94 15.48 3.47 0.56
N LEU A 95 14.42 3.34 -0.25
CA LEU A 95 14.49 2.72 -1.57
C LEU A 95 15.14 3.65 -2.62
N PRO A 96 15.96 3.09 -3.53
CA PRO A 96 16.34 3.78 -4.76
C PRO A 96 15.12 4.16 -5.60
N GLU A 97 15.20 5.29 -6.30
CA GLU A 97 14.09 5.81 -7.11
C GLU A 97 13.59 4.82 -8.17
N GLU A 98 14.52 4.18 -8.90
CA GLU A 98 14.20 3.18 -9.93
C GLU A 98 13.34 2.02 -9.38
N VAL A 99 13.61 1.58 -8.14
CA VAL A 99 12.84 0.50 -7.49
C VAL A 99 11.43 0.98 -7.16
N ARG A 100 11.28 2.22 -6.69
CA ARG A 100 9.97 2.82 -6.40
C ARG A 100 9.13 2.96 -7.66
N ASP A 101 9.73 3.35 -8.78
CA ASP A 101 9.05 3.48 -10.07
C ASP A 101 8.54 2.15 -10.61
N LYS A 102 9.34 1.08 -10.51
CA LYS A 102 8.92 -0.28 -10.89
C LYS A 102 7.71 -0.74 -10.08
N ILE A 103 7.76 -0.58 -8.76
CA ILE A 103 6.65 -0.93 -7.85
C ILE A 103 5.39 -0.13 -8.23
N ARG A 104 5.53 1.17 -8.49
CA ARG A 104 4.42 2.03 -8.87
C ARG A 104 3.78 1.61 -10.18
N ALA A 105 4.58 1.34 -11.21
CA ALA A 105 4.09 0.92 -12.53
C ALA A 105 3.27 -0.37 -12.44
N GLU A 106 3.72 -1.31 -11.61
CA GLU A 106 2.99 -2.56 -11.39
C GLU A 106 1.67 -2.36 -10.64
N ILE A 107 1.65 -1.48 -9.62
CA ILE A 107 0.41 -1.12 -8.93
C ILE A 107 -0.58 -0.50 -9.91
N LYS A 108 -0.16 0.46 -10.74
CA LYS A 108 -1.01 1.07 -11.78
C LYS A 108 -1.58 0.01 -12.73
N SER A 109 -0.74 -0.87 -13.25
CA SER A 109 -1.15 -1.99 -14.10
C SER A 109 -2.22 -2.89 -13.44
N LYS A 110 -2.04 -3.25 -12.16
CA LYS A 110 -3.02 -4.02 -11.38
C LYS A 110 -4.32 -3.26 -11.10
N MET A 111 -4.29 -1.93 -11.13
CA MET A 111 -5.45 -1.06 -10.93
C MET A 111 -6.19 -0.71 -12.23
N GLY A 112 -5.61 -1.02 -13.39
CA GLY A 112 -6.11 -0.54 -14.68
C GLY A 112 -5.97 0.98 -14.83
N LEU A 113 -4.89 1.56 -14.27
CA LEU A 113 -4.54 2.99 -14.36
C LEU A 113 -3.38 3.23 -15.31
#